data_AF-A0A3D9C7U5-F1
#
_entry.id   AF-A0A3D9C7U5-F1
#
_cell.length_a   1.000
_cell.length_b   1.000
_cell.length_c   1.000
_cell.angle_alpha   90.00
_cell.angle_beta   90.00
_cell.angle_gamma   90.00
#
_symmetry.space_group_name_H-M   'P 1'
#
loop_
_entity.id
_entity.type
_entity.pdbx_description
1 polymer ?
#
loop_
_entity_poly.entity_id
_entity_poly.type
_entity_poly.pdbx_seq_one_letter_code
_entity_poly.pdbx_strand_id
1 'polypeptide(L)'
;MFIGILVRPQKINTFSGTDFQTQFLDQSALQKREDYLTKMDSRHRTISIVLLVFMVIAFSSPVVYAWFDTLHYKGILDKESYDIRIRDNNLMMGGMLGMCVLFFFMISLVKRKMIQGYKSVILSLSQKDFEKMLDINQSMNGVDRFTMSPPFILSQYGLHVFKLGRVLAFLWADVTEFKMTSAPRGGYFIRMKVRGKLYFFTISDHTMLNTLEAECRQRGITIVS
;
A
#
# COMPACT_ATOMS: atom_id res chain seq x y z
N MET A 1 -6.84 79.96 -4.26
CA MET A 1 -7.62 78.71 -4.46
C MET A 1 -6.67 77.54 -4.26
N PHE A 2 -7.08 76.56 -3.46
CA PHE A 2 -6.28 75.51 -2.82
C PHE A 2 -5.73 74.44 -3.79
N ILE A 3 -4.46 74.06 -3.54
CA ILE A 3 -3.87 72.71 -3.33
C ILE A 3 -4.49 71.51 -4.07
N GLY A 4 -3.64 70.68 -4.69
CA GLY A 4 -3.84 69.23 -4.63
C GLY A 4 -3.33 68.38 -5.77
N ILE A 5 -2.01 68.22 -5.90
CA ILE A 5 -1.40 67.08 -6.61
C ILE A 5 -1.70 65.82 -5.76
N LEU A 6 -2.68 65.01 -6.19
CA LEU A 6 -2.93 63.69 -5.60
C LEU A 6 -2.04 62.66 -6.30
N VAL A 7 -0.80 62.56 -5.82
CA VAL A 7 0.03 61.38 -5.98
C VAL A 7 -0.72 60.21 -5.30
N ARG A 8 -1.16 59.22 -6.09
CA ARG A 8 -1.59 57.94 -5.54
C ARG A 8 -0.42 57.32 -4.78
N PRO A 9 -0.55 56.97 -3.50
CA PRO A 9 0.45 56.17 -2.84
C PRO A 9 0.45 54.78 -3.51
N GLN A 10 1.61 54.38 -4.03
CA GLN A 10 1.90 52.97 -4.27
C GLN A 10 1.60 52.22 -2.98
N LYS A 11 0.67 51.27 -3.02
CA LYS A 11 0.66 50.18 -2.05
C LYS A 11 1.98 49.45 -2.23
N ILE A 12 2.96 49.82 -1.43
CA ILE A 12 4.09 48.95 -1.11
C ILE A 12 3.43 47.75 -0.44
N ASN A 13 3.30 46.66 -1.18
CA ASN A 13 3.05 45.36 -0.57
C ASN A 13 4.25 45.15 0.36
N THR A 14 4.05 45.41 1.65
CA THR A 14 4.92 44.89 2.70
C THR A 14 4.84 43.39 2.57
N PHE A 15 5.81 42.83 1.84
CA PHE A 15 6.11 41.42 1.80
C PHE A 15 6.39 41.00 3.24
N SER A 16 5.40 40.41 3.90
CA SER A 16 5.50 40.11 5.32
C SER A 16 6.46 38.94 5.48
N GLY A 17 7.42 39.03 6.40
CA GLY A 17 8.35 37.92 6.68
C GLY A 17 7.65 36.62 7.07
N THR A 18 6.39 36.70 7.48
CA THR A 18 5.47 35.59 7.68
C THR A 18 5.17 34.83 6.40
N ASP A 19 4.92 35.50 5.26
CA ASP A 19 4.58 34.86 3.98
C ASP A 19 5.75 34.01 3.45
N PHE A 20 6.98 34.50 3.61
CA PHE A 20 8.18 33.76 3.18
C PHE A 20 8.41 32.53 4.06
N GLN A 21 8.31 32.66 5.39
CA GLN A 21 8.45 31.49 6.29
C GLN A 21 7.35 30.45 6.07
N THR A 22 6.09 30.84 5.90
CA THR A 22 5.00 29.90 5.60
C THR A 22 5.20 29.24 4.24
N GLN A 23 5.66 29.97 3.23
CA GLN A 23 5.90 29.42 1.89
C GLN A 23 7.06 28.41 1.87
N PHE A 24 8.14 28.66 2.64
CA PHE A 24 9.23 27.71 2.80
C PHE A 24 8.80 26.45 3.58
N LEU A 25 8.00 26.61 4.64
CA LEU A 25 7.45 25.49 5.40
C LEU A 25 6.54 24.63 4.52
N ASP A 26 5.65 25.25 3.75
CA ASP A 26 4.75 24.55 2.82
C ASP A 26 5.50 23.83 1.70
N GLN A 27 6.54 24.45 1.11
CA GLN A 27 7.37 23.80 0.11
C GLN A 27 8.14 22.60 0.68
N SER A 28 8.72 22.72 1.87
CA SER A 28 9.44 21.62 2.52
C SER A 28 8.51 20.44 2.87
N ALA A 29 7.28 20.74 3.30
CA ALA A 29 6.26 19.76 3.60
C ALA A 29 5.81 18.99 2.35
N LEU A 30 5.58 19.71 1.24
CA LEU A 30 5.24 19.12 -0.05
C LEU A 30 6.36 18.24 -0.58
N GLN A 31 7.61 18.71 -0.53
CA GLN A 31 8.77 17.94 -0.98
C GLN A 31 8.93 16.63 -0.19
N LYS A 32 8.79 16.67 1.14
CA LYS A 32 8.85 15.48 1.99
C LYS A 32 7.78 14.45 1.61
N ARG A 33 6.60 14.90 1.20
CA ARG A 33 5.50 14.05 0.75
C ARG A 33 5.78 13.45 -0.63
N GLU A 34 6.27 14.24 -1.57
CA GLU A 34 6.68 13.77 -2.90
C GLU A 34 7.81 12.74 -2.83
N ASP A 35 8.81 12.98 -1.98
CA ASP A 35 9.91 12.05 -1.72
C ASP A 35 9.40 10.72 -1.16
N TYR A 36 8.45 10.77 -0.22
CA TYR A 36 7.82 9.57 0.33
C TYR A 36 7.10 8.78 -0.76
N LEU A 37 6.30 9.44 -1.60
CA LEU A 37 5.54 8.80 -2.68
C LEU A 37 6.47 8.19 -3.74
N THR A 38 7.54 8.90 -4.08
CA THR A 38 8.56 8.41 -5.02
C THR A 38 9.28 7.18 -4.47
N LYS A 39 9.65 7.20 -3.19
CA LYS A 39 10.25 6.06 -2.50
C LYS A 39 9.30 4.87 -2.45
N MET A 40 8.02 5.10 -2.17
CA MET A 40 6.97 4.07 -2.16
C MET A 40 6.83 3.43 -3.55
N ASP A 41 6.80 4.22 -4.62
CA ASP A 41 6.76 3.71 -6.00
C ASP A 41 7.98 2.86 -6.35
N SER A 42 9.17 3.33 -5.98
CA SER A 42 10.41 2.58 -6.21
C SER A 42 10.40 1.24 -5.48
N ARG A 43 10.00 1.21 -4.19
CA ARG A 43 9.89 -0.02 -3.40
C ARG A 43 8.88 -0.98 -4.00
N HIS A 44 7.71 -0.49 -4.39
CA HIS A 44 6.73 -1.33 -5.06
C HIS A 44 7.23 -1.85 -6.41
N ARG A 45 7.94 -1.06 -7.20
CA ARG A 45 8.56 -1.55 -8.44
C ARG A 45 9.53 -2.70 -8.15
N THR A 46 10.40 -2.57 -7.15
CA THR A 46 11.30 -3.64 -6.72
C THR A 46 10.54 -4.90 -6.30
N ILE A 47 9.48 -4.77 -5.49
CA ILE A 47 8.63 -5.91 -5.09
C ILE A 47 7.99 -6.58 -6.32
N SER A 48 7.54 -5.81 -7.33
CA SER A 48 6.99 -6.39 -8.56
C SER A 48 8.03 -7.20 -9.33
N ILE A 49 9.27 -6.71 -9.41
CA ILE A 49 10.36 -7.40 -10.10
C ILE A 49 10.69 -8.71 -9.38
N VAL A 50 10.86 -8.66 -8.05
CA VAL A 50 11.13 -9.86 -7.24
C VAL A 50 10.01 -10.89 -7.37
N LEU A 51 8.75 -10.45 -7.31
CA LEU A 51 7.59 -11.31 -7.52
C LEU A 51 7.61 -11.96 -8.91
N LEU A 52 7.88 -11.17 -9.96
CA LEU A 52 7.96 -11.67 -11.33
C LEU A 52 9.03 -12.75 -11.48
N VAL A 53 10.23 -12.52 -10.92
CA VAL A 53 11.33 -13.50 -10.96
C VAL A 53 10.93 -14.80 -10.25
N PHE A 54 10.40 -14.70 -9.03
CA PHE A 54 9.95 -15.88 -8.27
C PHE A 54 8.87 -16.66 -9.02
N MET A 55 7.95 -15.94 -9.64
CA MET A 55 6.86 -16.51 -10.41
C MET A 55 7.34 -17.20 -11.68
N VAL A 56 8.25 -16.58 -12.44
CA VAL A 56 8.87 -17.22 -13.60
C VAL A 56 9.53 -18.54 -13.19
N ILE A 57 10.31 -18.55 -12.11
CA ILE A 57 10.95 -19.76 -11.58
C ILE A 57 9.90 -20.82 -11.21
N ALA A 58 8.85 -20.44 -10.49
CA ALA A 58 7.81 -21.35 -10.03
C ALA A 58 7.02 -21.98 -11.18
N PHE A 59 6.75 -21.23 -12.25
CA PHE A 59 6.03 -21.73 -13.43
C PHE A 59 6.95 -22.47 -14.41
N SER A 60 8.24 -22.11 -14.48
CA SER A 60 9.19 -22.77 -15.37
C SER A 60 9.73 -24.08 -14.81
N SER A 61 9.83 -24.23 -13.48
CA SER A 61 10.47 -25.40 -12.87
C SER A 61 9.84 -26.76 -13.26
N PRO A 62 8.50 -26.93 -13.32
CA PRO A 62 7.91 -28.20 -13.73
C PRO A 62 8.13 -28.49 -15.22
N VAL A 63 8.13 -27.43 -16.05
CA VAL A 63 8.40 -27.54 -17.49
C VAL A 63 9.82 -27.98 -17.75
N VAL A 64 10.78 -27.36 -17.05
CA VAL A 64 12.20 -27.72 -17.15
C VAL A 64 12.41 -29.17 -16.71
N TYR A 65 11.78 -29.60 -15.62
CA TYR A 65 11.87 -30.99 -15.16
C TYR A 65 11.31 -31.98 -16.19
N ALA A 66 10.12 -31.73 -16.74
CA ALA A 66 9.52 -32.59 -17.76
C ALA A 66 10.36 -32.66 -19.05
N TRP A 67 10.99 -31.54 -19.42
CA TRP A 67 11.93 -31.49 -20.54
C TRP A 67 13.18 -32.34 -20.29
N PHE A 68 13.81 -32.23 -19.11
CA PHE A 68 14.96 -33.05 -18.76
C PHE A 68 14.62 -34.54 -18.72
N ASP A 69 13.48 -34.90 -18.12
CA ASP A 69 13.00 -36.28 -18.10
C ASP A 69 12.81 -36.82 -19.53
N THR A 70 12.19 -36.03 -20.40
CA THR A 70 11.97 -36.43 -21.80
C THR A 70 13.29 -36.58 -22.57
N LEU A 71 14.26 -35.68 -22.36
CA LEU A 71 15.59 -35.79 -22.95
C LEU A 71 16.34 -37.04 -22.48
N HIS A 72 16.16 -37.46 -21.22
CA HIS A 72 16.78 -38.67 -20.69
C HIS A 72 16.37 -39.94 -21.46
N TYR A 73 15.12 -40.01 -21.92
CA TYR A 73 14.61 -41.16 -22.68
C TYR A 73 14.95 -41.13 -24.18
N LYS A 74 15.76 -40.17 -24.65
CA LYS A 74 16.15 -40.09 -26.05
C LYS A 74 16.97 -41.32 -26.46
N GLY A 75 16.44 -42.10 -27.39
CA GLY A 75 17.05 -43.37 -27.83
C GLY A 75 16.72 -44.57 -26.96
N ILE A 76 15.98 -44.38 -25.86
CA ILE A 76 15.41 -45.46 -25.02
C ILE A 76 13.96 -45.75 -25.46
N LEU A 77 13.18 -44.69 -25.70
CA LEU A 77 11.83 -44.79 -26.24
C LEU A 77 11.84 -44.95 -27.76
N ASP A 78 10.78 -45.56 -28.31
CA ASP A 78 10.49 -45.48 -29.72
C ASP A 78 10.26 -44.02 -30.16
N LYS A 79 10.53 -43.75 -31.43
CA LYS A 79 10.51 -42.38 -31.96
C LYS A 79 9.14 -41.72 -31.83
N GLU A 80 8.07 -42.48 -32.05
CA GLU A 80 6.71 -41.95 -31.98
C GLU A 80 6.34 -41.52 -30.56
N SER A 81 6.60 -42.38 -29.57
CA SER A 81 6.40 -42.06 -28.15
C SER A 81 7.26 -40.87 -27.70
N TYR A 82 8.49 -40.77 -28.18
CA TYR A 82 9.37 -39.64 -27.87
C TYR A 82 8.85 -38.32 -28.46
N ASP A 83 8.44 -38.32 -29.73
CA ASP A 83 7.91 -37.15 -30.43
C ASP A 83 6.60 -36.65 -29.78
N ILE A 84 5.75 -37.58 -29.32
CA ILE A 84 4.54 -37.25 -28.53
C ILE A 84 4.91 -36.54 -27.23
N ARG A 85 5.88 -37.06 -26.46
CA ARG A 85 6.31 -36.40 -25.21
C ARG A 85 6.89 -35.01 -25.43
N ILE A 86 7.67 -34.82 -26.50
CA ILE A 86 8.19 -33.50 -26.88
C ILE A 86 7.05 -32.54 -27.22
N ARG A 87 6.06 -32.99 -27.99
CA ARG A 87 4.87 -32.17 -28.31
C ARG A 87 4.10 -31.79 -27.05
N ASP A 88 3.86 -32.74 -26.16
CA ASP A 88 3.09 -32.51 -24.94
C ASP A 88 3.84 -31.56 -23.97
N ASN A 89 5.17 -31.68 -23.87
CA ASN A 89 6.00 -30.72 -23.14
C ASN A 89 5.92 -29.30 -23.71
N ASN A 90 5.90 -29.16 -25.05
CA ASN A 90 5.73 -27.86 -25.69
C ASN A 90 4.35 -27.26 -25.41
N LEU A 91 3.30 -28.08 -25.44
CA LEU A 91 1.95 -27.67 -25.08
C LEU A 91 1.88 -27.22 -23.61
N MET A 92 2.50 -27.99 -22.70
CA MET A 92 2.58 -27.66 -21.29
C MET A 92 3.35 -26.35 -21.06
N MET A 93 4.47 -26.14 -21.75
CA MET A 93 5.23 -24.88 -21.70
C MET A 93 4.36 -23.69 -22.11
N GLY A 94 3.66 -23.79 -23.24
CA GLY A 94 2.75 -22.75 -23.71
C GLY A 94 1.64 -22.45 -22.70
N GLY A 95 1.03 -23.49 -22.13
CA GLY A 95 0.00 -23.37 -21.09
C GLY A 95 0.52 -22.69 -19.82
N MET A 96 1.68 -23.10 -19.31
CA MET A 96 2.30 -22.52 -18.12
C MET A 96 2.71 -21.06 -18.32
N LEU A 97 3.26 -20.73 -19.49
CA LEU A 97 3.57 -19.33 -19.85
C LEU A 97 2.30 -18.47 -19.92
N GLY A 98 1.23 -18.98 -20.55
CA GLY A 98 -0.06 -18.29 -20.59
C GLY A 98 -0.64 -18.02 -19.21
N MET A 99 -0.63 -19.02 -18.33
CA MET A 99 -1.07 -18.88 -16.94
C MET A 99 -0.19 -17.92 -16.14
N CYS A 100 1.13 -17.95 -16.36
CA CYS A 100 2.08 -17.02 -15.76
C CYS A 100 1.76 -15.57 -16.17
N VAL A 101 1.56 -15.30 -17.45
CA VAL A 101 1.19 -13.94 -17.92
C VAL A 101 -0.14 -13.48 -17.32
N LEU A 102 -1.17 -14.33 -17.34
CA LEU A 102 -2.49 -14.01 -16.78
C LEU A 102 -2.44 -13.71 -15.29
N PHE A 103 -1.74 -14.53 -14.51
CA PHE A 103 -1.64 -14.37 -13.07
C PHE A 103 -0.84 -13.11 -12.71
N PHE A 104 0.25 -12.82 -13.43
CA PHE A 104 1.03 -11.59 -13.23
C PHE A 104 0.23 -10.34 -13.56
N PHE A 105 -0.56 -10.39 -14.64
CA PHE A 105 -1.47 -9.31 -15.01
C PHE A 105 -2.50 -9.04 -13.90
N MET A 106 -3.16 -10.08 -13.38
CA MET A 106 -4.16 -9.93 -12.31
C MET A 106 -3.56 -9.35 -11.02
N ILE A 107 -2.40 -9.84 -10.58
CA ILE A 107 -1.72 -9.29 -9.41
C ILE A 107 -1.33 -7.82 -9.64
N SER A 108 -0.83 -7.49 -10.83
CA SER A 108 -0.45 -6.12 -11.18
C SER A 108 -1.63 -5.15 -11.11
N LEU A 109 -2.82 -5.57 -11.55
CA LEU A 109 -4.04 -4.76 -11.43
C LEU A 109 -4.42 -4.51 -9.96
N VAL A 110 -4.45 -5.55 -9.13
CA VAL A 110 -4.79 -5.43 -7.70
C VAL A 110 -3.79 -4.50 -7.00
N LYS A 111 -2.50 -4.70 -7.25
CA LYS A 111 -1.44 -3.88 -6.68
C LYS A 111 -1.54 -2.42 -7.11
N ARG A 112 -1.77 -2.15 -8.39
CA ARG A 112 -1.95 -0.78 -8.90
C ARG A 112 -3.09 -0.08 -8.16
N LYS A 113 -4.22 -0.77 -7.99
CA LYS A 113 -5.38 -0.22 -7.27
C LYS A 113 -5.08 0.03 -5.79
N MET A 114 -4.34 -0.87 -5.14
CA MET A 114 -3.89 -0.66 -3.75
C MET A 114 -3.01 0.58 -3.62
N ILE A 115 -2.00 0.72 -4.47
CA ILE A 115 -1.06 1.86 -4.44
C ILE A 115 -1.81 3.17 -4.69
N GLN A 116 -2.72 3.20 -5.67
CA GLN A 116 -3.56 4.37 -5.92
C GLN A 116 -4.39 4.77 -4.70
N GLY A 117 -4.95 3.80 -3.98
CA GLY A 117 -5.64 4.04 -2.71
C GLY A 117 -4.74 4.70 -1.67
N TYR A 118 -3.54 4.17 -1.45
CA TYR A 118 -2.56 4.76 -0.52
C TYR A 118 -2.18 6.19 -0.92
N LYS A 119 -1.82 6.40 -2.19
CA LYS A 119 -1.47 7.73 -2.71
C LYS A 119 -2.58 8.73 -2.49
N SER A 120 -3.82 8.36 -2.82
CA SER A 120 -4.99 9.21 -2.63
C SER A 120 -5.17 9.63 -1.18
N VAL A 121 -5.01 8.70 -0.23
CA VAL A 121 -5.13 9.02 1.20
C VAL A 121 -3.98 9.93 1.62
N ILE A 122 -2.73 9.57 1.31
CA ILE A 122 -1.53 10.34 1.69
C ILE A 122 -1.60 11.78 1.21
N LEU A 123 -2.04 12.00 -0.04
CA LEU A 123 -2.19 13.34 -0.61
C LEU A 123 -3.30 14.15 0.05
N SER A 124 -4.31 13.49 0.62
CA SER A 124 -5.42 14.15 1.34
C SER A 124 -5.12 14.45 2.81
N LEU A 125 -4.01 13.96 3.36
CA LEU A 125 -3.67 14.17 4.78
C LEU A 125 -3.23 15.61 5.05
N SER A 126 -3.62 16.12 6.21
CA SER A 126 -2.99 17.30 6.79
C SER A 126 -1.50 17.03 7.04
N GLN A 127 -0.67 18.09 7.11
CA GLN A 127 0.77 17.89 7.35
C GLN A 127 1.05 17.17 8.68
N LYS A 128 0.30 17.52 9.73
CA LYS A 128 0.38 16.88 11.04
C LYS A 128 0.02 15.39 10.99
N ASP A 129 -1.05 15.03 10.27
CA ASP A 129 -1.45 13.62 10.12
C ASP A 129 -0.45 12.83 9.27
N PHE A 130 0.13 13.48 8.26
CA PHE A 130 1.19 12.88 7.44
C PHE A 130 2.45 12.59 8.27
N GLU A 131 2.88 13.49 9.14
CA GLU A 131 4.01 13.26 10.04
C GLU A 131 3.71 12.14 11.05
N LYS A 132 2.52 12.15 11.66
CA LYS A 132 2.07 11.04 12.51
C LYS A 132 2.10 9.70 11.78
N MET A 133 1.67 9.66 10.51
CA MET A 133 1.76 8.47 9.68
C MET A 133 3.21 8.02 9.46
N LEU A 134 4.15 8.94 9.23
CA LEU A 134 5.57 8.60 9.10
C LEU A 134 6.13 7.99 10.37
N ASP A 135 5.80 8.56 11.53
CA ASP A 135 6.28 8.06 12.83
C ASP A 135 5.75 6.65 13.11
N ILE A 136 4.46 6.42 12.85
CA ILE A 136 3.85 5.08 12.95
C ILE A 136 4.54 4.13 11.97
N ASN A 137 4.78 4.55 10.74
CA ASN A 137 5.42 3.69 9.74
C ASN A 137 6.85 3.28 10.15
N GLN A 138 7.57 4.18 10.82
CA GLN A 138 8.91 3.89 11.34
C GLN A 138 8.90 2.95 12.55
N SER A 139 7.78 2.81 13.25
CA SER A 139 7.65 1.89 14.39
C SER A 139 7.16 0.49 13.99
N MET A 140 6.70 0.31 12.75
CA MET A 140 6.26 -0.98 12.22
C MET A 140 7.41 -2.00 12.10
N ASN A 141 7.04 -3.27 12.18
CA ASN A 141 7.86 -4.44 11.86
C ASN A 141 8.49 -4.33 10.45
N GLY A 142 9.62 -5.03 10.26
CA GLY A 142 10.48 -4.86 9.08
C GLY A 142 9.77 -5.03 7.72
N VAL A 143 8.82 -5.96 7.61
CA VAL A 143 8.08 -6.22 6.35
C VAL A 143 7.11 -5.08 6.02
N ASP A 144 6.30 -4.66 6.98
CA ASP A 144 5.32 -3.58 6.80
C ASP A 144 6.04 -2.23 6.57
N ARG A 145 7.16 -2.02 7.27
CA ARG A 145 8.06 -0.87 7.03
C ARG A 145 8.67 -0.88 5.64
N PHE A 146 9.15 -2.04 5.17
CA PHE A 146 9.76 -2.17 3.85
C PHE A 146 8.76 -1.92 2.71
N THR A 147 7.53 -2.42 2.87
CA THR A 147 6.47 -2.27 1.87
C THR A 147 5.82 -0.88 1.87
N MET A 148 6.09 -0.05 2.89
CA MET A 148 5.52 1.30 3.03
C MET A 148 3.98 1.30 2.88
N SER A 149 3.34 0.21 3.28
CA SER A 149 1.91 -0.07 3.06
C SER A 149 1.23 -0.41 4.38
N PRO A 150 1.05 0.57 5.29
CA PRO A 150 0.46 0.31 6.59
C PRO A 150 -1.00 -0.17 6.45
N PRO A 151 -1.46 -1.15 7.25
CA PRO A 151 -2.83 -1.66 7.20
C PRO A 151 -3.90 -0.57 7.41
N PHE A 152 -3.54 0.52 8.08
CA PHE A 152 -4.38 1.71 8.24
C PHE A 152 -3.56 3.00 8.35
N ILE A 153 -4.22 4.13 8.11
CA ILE A 153 -3.71 5.48 8.35
C ILE A 153 -4.69 6.22 9.26
N LEU A 154 -4.17 6.84 10.32
CA LEU A 154 -4.93 7.70 11.22
C LEU A 154 -4.92 9.14 10.71
N SER A 155 -6.07 9.79 10.73
CA SER A 155 -6.20 11.24 10.54
C SER A 155 -6.96 11.86 11.70
N GLN A 156 -6.90 13.19 11.81
CA GLN A 156 -7.65 13.92 12.82
C GLN A 156 -9.15 13.59 12.80
N TYR A 157 -9.71 13.40 11.61
CA TYR A 157 -11.14 13.22 11.35
C TYR A 157 -11.58 11.76 11.28
N GLY A 158 -10.66 10.83 11.02
CA GLY A 158 -11.03 9.43 10.88
C GLY A 158 -9.88 8.43 10.77
N LEU A 159 -10.26 7.22 10.40
CA LEU A 159 -9.41 6.06 10.17
C LEU A 159 -9.57 5.62 8.71
N HIS A 160 -8.47 5.51 7.99
CA HIS A 160 -8.44 4.92 6.65
C HIS A 160 -7.87 3.50 6.73
N VAL A 161 -8.70 2.49 6.47
CA VAL A 161 -8.29 1.08 6.48
C VAL A 161 -8.14 0.56 5.05
N PHE A 162 -7.03 -0.11 4.77
CA PHE A 162 -6.73 -0.64 3.44
C PHE A 162 -7.05 -2.14 3.39
N LYS A 163 -7.96 -2.54 2.49
CA LYS A 163 -8.39 -3.94 2.33
C LYS A 163 -8.50 -4.32 0.86
N LEU A 164 -7.60 -5.18 0.39
CA LEU A 164 -7.60 -5.78 -0.96
C LEU A 164 -7.93 -4.79 -2.09
N GLY A 165 -7.24 -3.64 -2.14
CA GLY A 165 -7.44 -2.62 -3.17
C GLY A 165 -8.65 -1.72 -2.95
N ARG A 166 -9.27 -1.75 -1.76
CA ARG A 166 -10.27 -0.78 -1.32
C ARG A 166 -9.74 0.01 -0.14
N VAL A 167 -10.11 1.28 -0.09
CA VAL A 167 -9.90 2.16 1.06
C VAL A 167 -11.24 2.33 1.75
N LEU A 168 -11.30 1.97 3.03
CA LEU A 168 -12.46 2.22 3.87
C LEU A 168 -12.13 3.41 4.76
N ALA A 169 -12.85 4.52 4.58
CA ALA A 169 -12.72 5.69 5.44
C ALA A 169 -13.83 5.67 6.49
N PHE A 170 -13.44 5.68 7.76
CA PHE A 170 -14.35 5.73 8.90
C PHE A 170 -14.14 7.05 9.64
N LEU A 171 -15.19 7.86 9.76
CA LEU A 171 -15.12 9.05 10.61
C LEU A 171 -15.16 8.61 12.07
N TRP A 172 -14.35 9.23 12.92
CA TRP A 172 -14.32 8.86 14.34
C TRP A 172 -15.69 9.00 15.01
N ALA A 173 -16.47 10.03 14.64
CA ALA A 173 -17.81 10.26 15.13
C ALA A 173 -18.80 9.12 14.85
N ASP A 174 -18.51 8.29 13.84
CA ASP A 174 -19.37 7.18 13.43
C ASP A 174 -18.98 5.86 14.08
N VAL A 175 -17.82 5.79 14.72
CA VAL A 175 -17.29 4.56 15.35
C VAL A 175 -17.80 4.47 16.78
N THR A 176 -18.49 3.38 17.11
CA THR A 176 -19.07 3.19 18.44
C THR A 176 -18.37 2.10 19.25
N GLU A 177 -17.91 1.04 18.59
CA GLU A 177 -17.29 -0.11 19.27
C GLU A 177 -16.03 -0.56 18.54
N PHE A 178 -15.05 -1.00 19.32
CA PHE A 178 -13.80 -1.60 18.87
C PHE A 178 -13.56 -2.89 19.65
N LYS A 179 -13.31 -4.00 18.96
CA LYS A 179 -12.90 -5.28 19.54
C LYS A 179 -11.68 -5.81 18.82
N MET A 180 -10.73 -6.31 19.60
CA MET A 180 -9.55 -7.00 19.09
C MET A 180 -9.56 -8.46 19.55
N THR A 181 -9.09 -9.36 18.72
CA THR A 181 -8.96 -10.78 19.05
C THR A 181 -7.67 -11.30 18.46
N SER A 182 -6.93 -12.12 19.20
CA SER A 182 -5.70 -12.73 18.71
C SER A 182 -5.97 -13.66 17.52
N ALA A 183 -5.10 -13.59 16.51
CA ALA A 183 -5.14 -14.46 15.34
C ALA A 183 -4.17 -15.65 15.53
N PRO A 184 -4.50 -16.85 15.03
CA PRO A 184 -3.70 -18.08 15.24
C PRO A 184 -2.24 -18.05 14.74
N ARG A 185 -1.85 -17.07 13.90
CA ARG A 185 -0.53 -16.99 13.25
C ARG A 185 0.21 -15.68 13.53
N GLY A 186 -0.01 -15.07 14.70
CA GLY A 186 0.73 -13.87 15.10
C GLY A 186 0.20 -12.59 14.45
N GLY A 187 -1.02 -12.22 14.82
CA GLY A 187 -1.67 -10.98 14.42
C GLY A 187 -2.97 -10.78 15.17
N TYR A 188 -3.77 -9.80 14.76
CA TYR A 188 -4.99 -9.40 15.45
C TYR A 188 -6.12 -9.22 14.45
N PHE A 189 -7.25 -9.86 14.75
CA PHE A 189 -8.53 -9.58 14.11
C PHE A 189 -9.17 -8.38 14.79
N ILE A 190 -9.42 -7.35 14.01
CA ILE A 190 -10.09 -6.14 14.46
C ILE A 190 -11.52 -6.17 13.97
N ARG A 191 -12.46 -5.97 14.89
CA ARG A 191 -13.88 -5.74 14.62
C ARG A 191 -14.24 -4.34 15.08
N MET A 192 -14.73 -3.51 14.16
CA MET A 192 -15.22 -2.17 14.47
C MET A 192 -16.70 -2.05 14.10
N LYS A 193 -17.49 -1.39 14.97
CA LYS A 193 -18.86 -1.02 14.66
C LYS A 193 -18.91 0.44 14.25
N VAL A 194 -19.34 0.69 13.01
CA VAL A 194 -19.40 2.02 12.40
C VAL A 194 -20.80 2.24 11.83
N ARG A 195 -21.51 3.27 12.30
CA ARG A 195 -22.94 3.51 11.96
C ARG A 195 -23.81 2.25 12.10
N GLY A 196 -23.59 1.48 13.17
CA GLY A 196 -24.32 0.23 13.42
C GLY A 196 -23.92 -0.97 12.57
N LYS A 197 -22.99 -0.83 11.62
CA LYS A 197 -22.48 -1.92 10.78
C LYS A 197 -21.14 -2.43 11.29
N LEU A 198 -20.91 -3.75 11.20
CA LEU A 198 -19.66 -4.38 11.60
C LEU A 198 -18.66 -4.42 10.43
N TYR A 199 -17.44 -3.99 10.70
CA TYR A 199 -16.31 -4.01 9.78
C TYR A 199 -15.17 -4.84 10.38
N PHE A 200 -14.47 -5.57 9.52
CA PHE A 200 -13.40 -6.49 9.91
C PHE A 200 -12.14 -6.24 9.09
N PHE A 201 -11.01 -6.13 9.78
CA PHE A 201 -9.68 -6.06 9.20
C PHE A 201 -8.64 -6.68 10.13
N THR A 202 -7.41 -6.83 9.63
CA THR A 202 -6.34 -7.51 10.34
C THR A 202 -5.15 -6.59 10.52
N ILE A 203 -4.50 -6.67 11.68
CA ILE A 203 -3.24 -6.00 11.97
C ILE A 203 -2.20 -7.08 12.34
N SER A 204 -1.07 -7.12 11.64
CA SER A 204 0.05 -8.04 11.89
C SER A 204 0.96 -7.57 13.03
N ASP A 205 0.95 -6.28 13.34
CA ASP A 205 1.92 -5.61 14.18
C ASP A 205 1.33 -5.15 15.52
N HIS A 206 1.99 -5.51 16.62
CA HIS A 206 1.54 -5.16 17.99
C HIS A 206 1.66 -3.66 18.27
N THR A 207 2.69 -2.99 17.76
CA THR A 207 2.89 -1.54 17.92
C THR A 207 1.77 -0.76 17.23
N MET A 208 1.38 -1.20 16.04
CA MET A 208 0.25 -0.63 15.32
C MET A 208 -1.08 -0.88 16.04
N LEU A 209 -1.29 -2.08 16.58
CA LEU A 209 -2.47 -2.37 17.39
C LEU A 209 -2.57 -1.41 18.59
N ASN A 210 -1.49 -1.27 19.35
CA ASN A 210 -1.43 -0.39 20.52
C ASN A 210 -1.73 1.06 20.14
N THR A 211 -1.20 1.49 18.99
CA THR A 211 -1.44 2.84 18.47
C THR A 211 -2.92 3.06 18.14
N LEU A 212 -3.54 2.09 17.45
CA LEU A 212 -4.96 2.16 17.12
C LEU A 212 -5.84 2.11 18.36
N GLU A 213 -5.51 1.24 19.32
CA GLU A 213 -6.22 1.14 20.59
C GLU A 213 -6.13 2.44 21.39
N ALA A 214 -4.93 3.02 21.50
CA ALA A 214 -4.72 4.28 22.18
C ALA A 214 -5.54 5.42 21.55
N GLU A 215 -5.57 5.50 20.21
CA GLU A 215 -6.43 6.47 19.52
C GLU A 215 -7.91 6.21 19.81
N CYS A 216 -8.37 4.96 19.77
CA CYS A 216 -9.76 4.62 20.10
C CYS A 216 -10.13 5.05 21.53
N ARG A 217 -9.26 4.81 22.52
CA ARG A 217 -9.45 5.27 23.91
C ARG A 217 -9.52 6.78 24.00
N GLN A 218 -8.61 7.49 23.33
CA GLN A 218 -8.58 8.95 23.31
C GLN A 218 -9.87 9.55 22.73
N ARG A 219 -10.50 8.86 21.76
CA ARG A 219 -11.76 9.26 21.13
C ARG A 219 -13.01 8.80 21.90
N GLY A 220 -12.86 8.13 23.04
CA GLY A 220 -13.98 7.63 23.85
C GLY A 220 -14.72 6.45 23.22
N ILE A 221 -14.11 5.72 22.27
CA ILE A 221 -14.71 4.55 21.63
C ILE A 221 -14.73 3.39 22.62
N THR A 222 -15.86 2.68 22.71
CA THR A 222 -16.00 1.53 23.63
C THR A 222 -15.14 0.37 23.15
N ILE A 223 -14.22 -0.09 24.01
CA ILE A 223 -13.39 -1.27 23.77
C ILE A 223 -14.07 -2.49 24.40
N VAL A 224 -14.39 -3.47 23.57
CA VAL A 224 -15.05 -4.71 23.98
C VAL A 224 -13.99 -5.82 24.02
N SER A 225 -13.79 -6.41 25.20
CA SER A 225 -12.94 -7.60 25.40
C SER A 225 -13.54 -8.85 24.78
#